data_AF-A0AAQ3MWC8-F1
#
_entry.id   AF-A0AAQ3MWC8-F1
#
_cell.length_a   1.000
_cell.length_b   1.000
_cell.length_c   1.000
_cell.angle_alpha   90.00
_cell.angle_beta   90.00
_cell.angle_gamma   90.00
#
_symmetry.space_group_name_H-M   'P 1'
#
loop_
_entity.id
_entity.type
_entity.pdbx_description
1 polymer ?
#
loop_
_entity_poly.entity_id
_entity_poly.type
_entity_poly.pdbx_seq_one_letter_code
_entity_poly.pdbx_strand_id
1 'polypeptide(L)'
;MDSKIVESIESLSSKEMISISSEVVDFRGIGKVEKDFIPLLEEVCSLYPSLIDTKKKRSQRFMEWAFTALGRVLHFLNTKKEGEMDDDACNYLQTLWEELEICGFDLSWLKPRIDRALEMKKLEKDMTILEMEAKTLMTKMIEAKVNLEITRLVKVKESFEECDLDDELRYDLVRRMSHQEMLEDAFEISAVRATETVKDKVEHLKEKLAMVQSDLDEALKVNSKLNIKLQDLTIAHADCEKKQKDVATRFSETVKLSIEAGRKLQKNNEDLTLECQIMKKTIKDLVAHNNKLIQEKAKLVRERNARSAEVDGLLGC
;
A
#
# COMPACT_ATOMS: atom_id res chain seq x y z
N MET A 1 -5.47 -59.83 -1.87
CA MET A 1 -4.58 -58.68 -2.17
C MET A 1 -5.52 -57.51 -2.22
N ASP A 2 -5.47 -56.57 -1.26
CA ASP A 2 -6.08 -55.20 -1.31
C ASP A 2 -6.15 -54.56 0.09
N SER A 3 -5.03 -54.54 0.82
CA SER A 3 -4.89 -53.69 2.02
C SER A 3 -3.61 -52.85 2.01
N LYS A 4 -2.95 -52.74 0.86
CA LYS A 4 -1.68 -52.02 0.69
C LYS A 4 -1.81 -50.68 -0.03
N ILE A 5 -3.02 -50.30 -0.42
CA ILE A 5 -3.30 -49.06 -1.17
C ILE A 5 -3.90 -47.97 -0.27
N VAL A 6 -4.52 -48.35 0.86
CA VAL A 6 -5.15 -47.37 1.77
C VAL A 6 -4.13 -46.67 2.69
N GLU A 7 -2.98 -47.29 2.95
CA GLU A 7 -1.93 -46.72 3.80
C GLU A 7 -0.99 -45.73 3.07
N SER A 8 -1.16 -45.56 1.75
CA SER A 8 -0.32 -44.65 0.93
C SER A 8 -0.98 -43.31 0.60
N ILE A 9 -2.22 -43.06 1.04
CA ILE A 9 -2.92 -41.78 0.80
C ILE A 9 -2.95 -40.89 2.06
N GLU A 10 -2.83 -41.47 3.25
CA GLU A 10 -2.70 -40.72 4.51
C GLU A 10 -1.28 -40.19 4.78
N SER A 11 -0.29 -40.52 3.95
CA SER A 11 1.10 -40.05 4.10
C SER A 11 1.50 -38.88 3.19
N LEU A 12 0.57 -38.33 2.40
CA LEU A 12 0.82 -37.18 1.51
C LEU A 12 0.24 -35.85 2.02
N SER A 13 -0.42 -35.84 3.19
CA SER A 13 -1.11 -34.65 3.72
C SER A 13 -0.39 -33.93 4.87
N SER A 14 0.88 -34.21 5.09
CA SER A 14 1.67 -33.44 6.04
C SER A 14 3.09 -33.37 5.54
N LYS A 15 3.62 -32.14 5.45
CA LYS A 15 5.06 -31.85 5.40
C LYS A 15 5.68 -31.64 4.01
N GLU A 16 5.05 -30.82 3.17
CA GLU A 16 5.80 -29.73 2.53
C GLU A 16 5.62 -28.46 3.36
N MET A 17 6.14 -28.52 4.59
CA MET A 17 6.63 -27.30 5.23
C MET A 17 7.75 -26.83 4.31
N ILE A 18 7.45 -25.80 3.52
CA ILE A 18 8.46 -24.87 3.04
C ILE A 18 9.09 -24.28 4.30
N SER A 19 10.07 -24.99 4.85
CA SER A 19 11.03 -24.46 5.79
C SER A 19 11.99 -23.61 4.95
N ILE A 20 11.47 -22.51 4.38
CA ILE A 20 12.31 -21.34 4.17
C ILE A 20 12.67 -20.97 5.60
N SER A 21 13.92 -21.22 5.96
CA SER A 21 14.53 -20.60 7.12
C SER A 21 14.33 -19.09 6.94
N SER A 22 13.23 -18.55 7.47
CA SER A 22 12.89 -17.15 7.36
C SER A 22 13.90 -16.40 8.21
N GLU A 23 14.93 -15.93 7.53
CA GLU A 23 15.97 -15.13 8.14
C GLU A 23 15.27 -13.94 8.80
N VAL A 24 15.35 -13.85 10.13
CA VAL A 24 14.81 -12.70 10.86
C VAL A 24 15.92 -11.67 11.03
N VAL A 25 15.63 -10.43 10.69
CA VAL A 25 16.59 -9.32 10.76
C VAL A 25 16.02 -8.20 11.63
N ASP A 26 16.91 -7.41 12.24
CA ASP A 26 16.49 -6.28 13.06
C ASP A 26 15.98 -5.14 12.17
N PHE A 27 14.73 -4.73 12.40
CA PHE A 27 14.11 -3.63 11.67
C PHE A 27 14.27 -2.32 12.43
N ARG A 28 15.28 -1.49 12.11
CA ARG A 28 15.48 -0.15 12.71
C ARG A 28 15.48 -0.15 14.26
N GLY A 29 15.99 -1.21 14.91
CA GLY A 29 15.99 -1.33 16.38
C GLY A 29 14.63 -1.59 17.01
N ILE A 30 13.60 -1.91 16.21
CA ILE A 30 12.23 -2.19 16.67
C ILE A 30 12.11 -3.63 17.19
N GLY A 31 12.93 -4.54 16.67
CA GLY A 31 12.83 -5.98 16.92
C GLY A 31 13.12 -6.80 15.67
N LYS A 32 13.13 -8.12 15.87
CA LYS A 32 13.38 -9.10 14.82
C LYS A 32 12.11 -9.37 14.02
N VAL A 33 12.13 -9.10 12.72
CA VAL A 33 11.04 -9.42 11.80
C VAL A 33 11.57 -10.23 10.62
N GLU A 34 10.71 -10.99 9.96
CA GLU A 34 11.09 -11.78 8.79
C GLU A 34 11.63 -10.87 7.67
N LYS A 35 12.73 -11.27 7.06
CA LYS A 35 13.45 -10.48 6.05
C LYS A 35 12.58 -10.11 4.85
N ASP A 36 11.65 -10.97 4.46
CA ASP A 36 10.74 -10.73 3.34
C ASP A 36 9.74 -9.59 3.64
N PHE A 37 9.53 -9.27 4.91
CA PHE A 37 8.67 -8.15 5.31
C PHE A 37 9.41 -6.82 5.28
N ILE A 38 10.74 -6.80 5.32
CA ILE A 38 11.53 -5.57 5.45
C ILE A 38 11.24 -4.57 4.32
N PRO A 39 11.26 -4.94 3.03
CA PRO A 39 11.00 -3.98 1.96
C PRO A 39 9.60 -3.35 2.07
N LEU A 40 8.59 -4.17 2.38
CA LEU A 40 7.20 -3.73 2.54
C LEU A 40 7.03 -2.79 3.74
N LEU A 41 7.68 -3.13 4.85
CA LEU A 41 7.64 -2.32 6.07
C LEU A 41 8.41 -1.00 5.89
N GLU A 42 9.52 -0.98 5.16
CA GLU A 42 10.26 0.25 4.85
C GLU A 42 9.45 1.20 3.97
N GLU A 43 8.78 0.67 2.94
CA GLU A 43 7.92 1.43 2.05
C GLU A 43 6.77 2.10 2.84
N VAL A 44 6.01 1.29 3.60
CA VAL A 44 4.86 1.78 4.35
C VAL A 44 5.27 2.74 5.46
N CYS A 45 6.40 2.51 6.15
CA CYS A 45 6.89 3.45 7.16
C CYS A 45 7.38 4.78 6.57
N SER A 46 7.81 4.79 5.31
CA SER A 46 8.17 6.01 4.60
C SER A 46 6.94 6.83 4.22
N LEU A 47 5.85 6.15 3.84
CA LEU A 47 4.56 6.77 3.51
C LEU A 47 3.78 7.24 4.75
N TYR A 48 3.88 6.48 5.84
CA TYR A 48 3.15 6.73 7.09
C TYR A 48 4.13 6.79 8.28
N PRO A 49 4.91 7.87 8.44
CA PRO A 49 5.87 8.01 9.54
C PRO A 49 5.24 7.92 10.94
N SER A 50 3.95 8.25 11.05
CA SER A 50 3.15 8.10 12.27
C SER A 50 3.13 6.67 12.80
N LEU A 51 3.32 5.66 11.92
CA LEU A 51 3.52 4.29 12.34
C LEU A 51 4.73 4.19 13.25
N ILE A 52 5.87 4.81 12.91
CA ILE A 52 7.08 4.78 13.75
C ILE A 52 6.93 5.69 14.99
N ASP A 53 6.26 6.84 14.86
CA ASP A 53 6.23 7.85 15.92
C ASP A 53 5.28 7.53 17.09
N THR A 54 4.22 6.77 16.83
CA THR A 54 3.26 6.30 17.88
C THR A 54 3.90 5.38 18.94
N LYS A 55 5.19 5.06 18.79
CA LYS A 55 5.86 3.92 19.41
C LYS A 55 6.85 4.23 20.52
N LYS A 56 7.18 5.50 20.79
CA LYS A 56 8.15 5.87 21.85
C LYS A 56 7.75 5.45 23.28
N LYS A 57 6.53 4.95 23.49
CA LYS A 57 5.97 4.57 24.80
C LYS A 57 5.75 3.07 24.99
N ARG A 58 6.09 2.21 24.02
CA ARG A 58 5.81 0.76 24.06
C ARG A 58 7.08 -0.07 24.22
N SER A 59 6.94 -1.30 24.72
CA SER A 59 8.07 -2.23 24.86
C SER A 59 8.51 -2.77 23.51
N GLN A 60 9.79 -3.13 23.39
CA GLN A 60 10.36 -3.73 22.17
C GLN A 60 9.63 -5.02 21.76
N ARG A 61 9.22 -5.86 22.72
CA ARG A 61 8.46 -7.10 22.41
C ARG A 61 7.11 -6.82 21.76
N PHE A 62 6.39 -5.82 22.25
CA PHE A 62 5.11 -5.41 21.65
C PHE A 62 5.32 -4.90 20.24
N MET A 63 6.39 -4.14 20.04
CA MET A 63 6.78 -3.54 18.78
C MET A 63 7.13 -4.57 17.73
N GLU A 64 7.97 -5.54 18.10
CA GLU A 64 8.31 -6.70 17.27
C GLU A 64 7.06 -7.45 16.81
N TRP A 65 6.16 -7.76 17.74
CA TRP A 65 4.90 -8.45 17.43
C TRP A 65 4.02 -7.62 16.48
N ALA A 66 3.84 -6.34 16.75
CA ALA A 66 2.98 -5.48 15.96
C ALA A 66 3.48 -5.29 14.52
N PHE A 67 4.79 -5.11 14.34
CA PHE A 67 5.38 -5.02 13.01
C PHE A 67 5.44 -6.36 12.29
N THR A 68 5.57 -7.46 13.02
CA THR A 68 5.44 -8.81 12.44
C THR A 68 4.03 -9.04 11.92
N ALA A 69 2.99 -8.69 12.69
CA ALA A 69 1.60 -8.78 12.26
C ALA A 69 1.33 -7.91 11.01
N LEU A 70 1.83 -6.66 11.01
CA LEU A 70 1.71 -5.77 9.86
C LEU A 70 2.42 -6.33 8.62
N GLY A 71 3.64 -6.85 8.81
CA GLY A 71 4.42 -7.48 7.75
C GLY A 71 3.70 -8.67 7.12
N ARG A 72 3.06 -9.53 7.93
CA ARG A 72 2.28 -10.67 7.45
C ARG A 72 1.11 -10.25 6.58
N VAL A 73 0.33 -9.25 7.01
CA VAL A 73 -0.81 -8.73 6.23
C VAL A 73 -0.32 -8.15 4.90
N LEU A 74 0.71 -7.30 4.93
CA LEU A 74 1.28 -6.69 3.73
C LEU A 74 1.83 -7.73 2.75
N HIS A 75 2.58 -8.69 3.27
CA HIS A 75 3.14 -9.77 2.48
C HIS A 75 2.05 -10.63 1.84
N PHE A 76 0.99 -10.95 2.59
CA PHE A 76 -0.14 -11.72 2.07
C PHE A 76 -0.84 -10.98 0.92
N LEU A 77 -1.14 -9.68 1.09
CA LEU A 77 -1.78 -8.87 0.05
C LEU A 77 -0.89 -8.61 -1.17
N ASN A 78 0.43 -8.73 -1.03
CA ASN A 78 1.37 -8.55 -2.12
C ASN A 78 1.61 -9.84 -2.91
N THR A 79 1.51 -11.00 -2.24
CA THR A 79 1.77 -12.31 -2.86
C THR A 79 0.53 -12.95 -3.45
N LYS A 80 -0.64 -12.80 -2.82
CA LYS A 80 -1.92 -13.29 -3.36
C LYS A 80 -2.68 -12.17 -4.05
N LYS A 81 -3.00 -12.36 -5.33
CA LYS A 81 -3.89 -11.47 -6.08
C LYS A 81 -5.33 -11.60 -5.58
N GLU A 82 -6.08 -10.50 -5.56
CA GLU A 82 -7.46 -10.41 -5.04
C GLU A 82 -8.42 -11.42 -5.72
N GLY A 83 -8.15 -11.84 -6.97
CA GLY A 83 -8.95 -12.83 -7.70
C GLY A 83 -8.50 -14.30 -7.60
N GLU A 84 -7.41 -14.59 -6.87
CA GLU A 84 -6.85 -15.96 -6.74
C GLU A 84 -7.00 -16.51 -5.30
N MET A 85 -7.75 -15.83 -4.44
CA MET A 85 -7.95 -16.23 -3.06
C MET A 85 -9.05 -17.30 -2.93
N ASP A 86 -8.71 -18.43 -2.29
CA ASP A 86 -9.66 -19.43 -1.84
C ASP A 86 -10.23 -19.08 -0.45
N ASP A 87 -11.14 -19.91 0.05
CA ASP A 87 -11.80 -19.68 1.34
C ASP A 87 -10.81 -19.71 2.52
N ASP A 88 -9.84 -20.61 2.47
CA ASP A 88 -8.80 -20.73 3.50
C ASP A 88 -7.89 -19.50 3.52
N ALA A 89 -7.55 -18.96 2.34
CA ALA A 89 -6.81 -17.71 2.20
C ALA A 89 -7.59 -16.52 2.75
N CYS A 90 -8.89 -16.43 2.49
CA CYS A 90 -9.73 -15.35 3.03
C CYS A 90 -9.83 -15.43 4.57
N ASN A 91 -10.05 -16.62 5.12
CA ASN A 91 -10.08 -16.86 6.57
C ASN A 91 -8.73 -16.52 7.23
N TYR A 92 -7.64 -16.88 6.56
CA TYR A 92 -6.29 -16.55 7.03
C TYR A 92 -6.03 -15.04 7.00
N LEU A 93 -6.41 -14.34 5.92
CA LEU A 93 -6.31 -12.89 5.83
C LEU A 93 -7.12 -12.19 6.94
N GLN A 94 -8.35 -12.67 7.18
CA GLN A 94 -9.19 -12.14 8.24
C GLN A 94 -8.54 -12.31 9.62
N THR A 95 -7.97 -13.49 9.89
CA THR A 95 -7.23 -13.76 11.14
C THR A 95 -6.04 -12.81 11.30
N LEU A 96 -5.23 -12.63 10.24
CA LEU A 96 -4.09 -11.71 10.26
C LEU A 96 -4.52 -10.26 10.48
N TRP A 97 -5.65 -9.86 9.90
CA TRP A 97 -6.21 -8.52 10.07
C TRP A 97 -6.69 -8.27 11.50
N GLU A 98 -7.40 -9.21 12.10
CA GLU A 98 -7.85 -9.13 13.50
C GLU A 98 -6.66 -9.05 14.47
N GLU A 99 -5.60 -9.84 14.25
CA GLU A 99 -4.34 -9.73 15.01
C GLU A 99 -3.71 -8.34 14.87
N LEU A 100 -3.71 -7.78 13.66
CA LEU A 100 -3.14 -6.46 13.38
C LEU A 100 -3.97 -5.33 14.01
N GLU A 101 -5.29 -5.42 14.05
CA GLU A 101 -6.15 -4.39 14.66
C GLU A 101 -5.88 -4.22 16.16
N ILE A 102 -5.53 -5.30 16.87
CA ILE A 102 -5.16 -5.27 18.29
C ILE A 102 -3.89 -4.42 18.53
N CYS A 103 -3.04 -4.24 17.51
CA CYS A 103 -1.80 -3.47 17.62
C CYS A 103 -2.04 -1.97 17.81
N GLY A 104 -3.23 -1.46 17.46
CA GLY A 104 -3.61 -0.06 17.64
C GLY A 104 -2.94 0.91 16.65
N PHE A 105 -2.59 0.43 15.44
CA PHE A 105 -2.17 1.30 14.35
C PHE A 105 -3.34 2.08 13.77
N ASP A 106 -3.05 3.26 13.20
CA ASP A 106 -3.95 3.86 12.23
C ASP A 106 -3.83 3.10 10.90
N LEU A 107 -4.84 2.27 10.63
CA LEU A 107 -4.90 1.40 9.45
C LEU A 107 -5.92 1.89 8.41
N SER A 108 -6.33 3.15 8.49
CA SER A 108 -7.32 3.75 7.58
C SER A 108 -6.93 3.61 6.10
N TRP A 109 -5.62 3.58 5.81
CA TRP A 109 -5.08 3.41 4.47
C TRP A 109 -5.07 1.95 3.98
N LEU A 110 -5.07 0.97 4.89
CA LEU A 110 -5.00 -0.45 4.56
C LEU A 110 -6.39 -1.10 4.52
N LYS A 111 -7.30 -0.64 5.37
CA LYS A 111 -8.65 -1.18 5.53
C LYS A 111 -9.42 -1.33 4.22
N PRO A 112 -9.47 -0.33 3.30
CA PRO A 112 -10.24 -0.47 2.05
C PRO A 112 -9.74 -1.59 1.15
N ARG A 113 -8.44 -1.93 1.22
CA ARG A 113 -7.85 -3.03 0.42
C ARG A 113 -8.20 -4.39 1.02
N ILE A 114 -8.24 -4.50 2.35
CA ILE A 114 -8.69 -5.70 3.05
C ILE A 114 -10.17 -5.96 2.78
N ASP A 115 -11.02 -4.93 2.94
CA ASP A 115 -12.46 -5.04 2.73
C ASP A 115 -12.75 -5.51 1.30
N ARG A 116 -12.08 -4.92 0.29
CA ARG A 116 -12.21 -5.34 -1.11
C ARG A 116 -11.82 -6.81 -1.33
N ALA A 117 -10.69 -7.24 -0.76
CA ALA A 117 -10.22 -8.62 -0.91
C ALA A 117 -11.23 -9.63 -0.34
N LEU A 118 -11.86 -9.32 0.79
CA LEU A 118 -12.88 -10.17 1.42
C LEU A 118 -14.23 -10.09 0.68
N GLU A 119 -14.63 -8.93 0.17
CA GLU A 119 -15.88 -8.73 -0.56
C GLU A 119 -15.90 -9.42 -1.92
N MET A 120 -14.78 -9.41 -2.65
CA MET A 120 -14.68 -10.03 -3.98
C MET A 120 -15.04 -11.52 -3.93
N LYS A 121 -14.64 -12.21 -2.86
CA LYS A 121 -14.97 -13.63 -2.68
C LYS A 121 -16.45 -13.87 -2.41
N LYS A 122 -17.08 -13.01 -1.61
CA LYS A 122 -18.52 -13.10 -1.35
C LYS A 122 -19.31 -12.95 -2.65
N LEU A 123 -18.91 -12.01 -3.49
CA LEU A 123 -19.53 -11.81 -4.79
C LEU A 123 -19.36 -13.02 -5.73
N GLU A 124 -18.19 -13.67 -5.70
CA GLU A 124 -17.94 -14.90 -6.47
C GLU A 124 -18.85 -16.05 -6.02
N LYS A 125 -19.01 -16.25 -4.71
CA LYS A 125 -19.97 -17.23 -4.16
C LYS A 125 -21.40 -16.93 -4.59
N ASP A 126 -21.84 -15.68 -4.45
CA ASP A 126 -23.19 -15.27 -4.86
C ASP A 126 -23.42 -15.48 -6.36
N MET A 127 -22.40 -15.21 -7.20
CA MET A 127 -22.45 -15.46 -8.64
C MET A 127 -22.60 -16.95 -8.97
N THR A 128 -21.86 -17.83 -8.31
CA THR A 128 -21.96 -19.29 -8.55
C THR A 128 -23.32 -19.86 -8.12
N ILE A 129 -23.87 -19.38 -6.99
CA ILE A 129 -25.22 -19.75 -6.54
C ILE A 129 -26.25 -19.33 -7.58
N LEU A 130 -26.18 -18.07 -8.03
CA LEU A 130 -27.10 -17.53 -9.02
C LEU A 130 -27.01 -18.28 -10.36
N GLU A 131 -25.81 -18.69 -10.77
CA GLU A 131 -25.61 -19.50 -11.98
C GLU A 131 -26.27 -20.88 -11.87
N MET A 132 -26.15 -21.54 -10.70
CA MET A 132 -26.81 -22.82 -10.45
C MET A 132 -28.33 -22.71 -10.43
N GLU A 133 -28.87 -21.65 -9.81
CA GLU A 133 -30.30 -21.37 -9.81
C GLU A 133 -30.83 -21.13 -11.23
N ALA A 134 -30.11 -20.36 -12.04
CA ALA A 134 -30.46 -20.10 -13.44
C ALA A 134 -30.49 -21.41 -14.26
N LYS A 135 -29.48 -22.28 -14.11
CA LYS A 135 -29.44 -23.61 -14.76
C LYS A 135 -30.64 -24.47 -14.34
N THR A 136 -30.94 -24.49 -13.05
CA THR A 136 -32.07 -25.27 -12.49
C THR A 136 -33.42 -24.80 -13.04
N LEU A 137 -33.63 -23.48 -13.10
CA LEU A 137 -34.84 -22.89 -13.68
C LEU A 137 -34.97 -23.22 -15.16
N MET A 138 -33.88 -23.18 -15.92
CA MET A 138 -33.87 -23.54 -17.34
C MET A 138 -34.28 -25.01 -17.55
N THR A 139 -33.77 -25.94 -16.73
CA THR A 139 -34.16 -27.36 -16.79
C THR A 139 -35.65 -27.55 -16.49
N LYS A 140 -36.16 -26.93 -15.42
CA LYS A 140 -37.58 -27.00 -15.06
C LYS A 140 -38.49 -26.45 -16.16
N MET A 141 -38.06 -25.40 -16.85
CA MET A 141 -38.78 -24.83 -17.99
C MET A 141 -38.84 -25.81 -19.18
N ILE A 142 -37.74 -26.50 -19.49
CA ILE A 142 -37.69 -27.51 -20.55
C ILE A 142 -38.59 -28.71 -20.21
N GLU A 143 -38.51 -29.21 -18.97
CA GLU A 143 -39.32 -30.33 -18.49
C GLU A 143 -40.82 -30.00 -18.54
N ALA A 144 -41.23 -28.82 -18.05
CA ALA A 144 -42.62 -28.38 -18.11
C ALA A 144 -43.13 -28.29 -19.56
N LYS A 145 -42.28 -27.82 -20.49
CA LYS A 145 -42.62 -27.75 -21.93
C LYS A 145 -42.78 -29.14 -22.55
N VAL A 146 -41.91 -30.09 -22.22
CA VAL A 146 -42.00 -31.48 -22.72
C VAL A 146 -43.24 -32.18 -22.14
N ASN A 147 -43.50 -32.05 -20.84
CA ASN A 147 -44.67 -32.65 -20.19
C ASN A 147 -45.98 -32.11 -20.76
N LEU A 148 -46.03 -30.81 -21.08
CA LEU A 148 -47.15 -30.21 -21.77
C LEU A 148 -47.40 -30.86 -23.14
N GLU A 149 -46.34 -31.05 -23.93
CA GLU A 149 -46.44 -31.62 -25.28
C GLU A 149 -46.82 -33.11 -25.24
N ILE A 150 -46.27 -33.88 -24.29
CA ILE A 150 -46.68 -35.27 -24.06
C ILE A 150 -48.16 -35.34 -23.70
N THR A 151 -48.62 -34.47 -22.79
CA THR A 151 -50.04 -34.41 -22.40
C THR A 151 -50.94 -34.09 -23.59
N ARG A 152 -50.51 -33.19 -24.48
CA ARG A 152 -51.20 -32.90 -25.75
C ARG A 152 -51.30 -34.14 -26.64
N LEU A 153 -50.18 -34.82 -26.88
CA LEU A 153 -50.13 -36.00 -27.74
C LEU A 153 -50.95 -37.18 -27.18
N VAL A 154 -50.95 -37.38 -25.86
CA VAL A 154 -51.75 -38.42 -25.20
C VAL A 154 -53.25 -38.16 -25.38
N LYS A 155 -53.71 -36.92 -25.15
CA LYS A 155 -55.13 -36.57 -25.37
C LYS A 155 -55.55 -36.73 -26.82
N VAL A 156 -54.69 -36.34 -27.78
CA VAL A 156 -54.94 -36.59 -29.20
C VAL A 156 -55.05 -38.08 -29.47
N LYS A 157 -54.14 -38.90 -28.94
CA LYS A 157 -54.18 -40.36 -29.14
C LYS A 157 -55.43 -41.02 -28.53
N GLU A 158 -55.81 -40.64 -27.31
CA GLU A 158 -57.03 -41.14 -26.64
C GLU A 158 -58.31 -40.77 -27.40
N SER A 159 -58.31 -39.67 -28.17
CA SER A 159 -59.43 -39.31 -29.04
C SER A 159 -59.55 -40.17 -30.32
N PHE A 160 -58.58 -41.04 -30.60
CA PHE A 160 -58.55 -41.91 -31.78
C PHE A 160 -58.81 -43.40 -31.49
N GLU A 161 -58.81 -43.84 -30.22
CA GLU A 161 -58.96 -45.26 -29.86
C GLU A 161 -60.38 -45.54 -29.33
N GLU A 162 -61.22 -45.97 -30.27
CA GLU A 162 -62.43 -46.80 -30.12
C GLU A 162 -63.69 -46.16 -29.47
N CYS A 163 -64.77 -46.06 -30.26
CA CYS A 163 -66.00 -46.83 -30.06
C CYS A 163 -67.04 -46.54 -31.18
N ASP A 164 -67.72 -47.60 -31.65
CA ASP A 164 -69.08 -47.50 -32.22
C ASP A 164 -70.04 -47.06 -31.10
N LEU A 165 -70.71 -45.91 -31.20
CA LEU A 165 -71.51 -45.35 -30.09
C LEU A 165 -72.88 -44.81 -30.50
N ASP A 166 -73.86 -45.21 -29.69
CA ASP A 166 -75.28 -44.84 -29.67
C ASP A 166 -75.52 -43.33 -29.37
N ASP A 167 -76.71 -42.84 -29.71
CA ASP A 167 -77.08 -41.41 -29.82
C ASP A 167 -76.91 -40.57 -28.52
N GLU A 168 -76.88 -41.20 -27.33
CA GLU A 168 -76.67 -40.52 -26.04
C GLU A 168 -75.20 -40.11 -25.81
N LEU A 169 -74.24 -40.88 -26.34
CA LEU A 169 -72.82 -40.54 -26.27
C LEU A 169 -72.43 -39.38 -27.19
N ARG A 170 -73.19 -39.14 -28.26
CA ARG A 170 -72.97 -38.01 -29.16
C ARG A 170 -73.15 -36.67 -28.43
N TYR A 171 -74.11 -36.57 -27.50
CA TYR A 171 -74.35 -35.34 -26.73
C TYR A 171 -73.22 -35.06 -25.72
N ASP A 172 -72.73 -36.10 -25.05
CA ASP A 172 -71.62 -35.99 -24.10
C ASP A 172 -70.26 -35.76 -24.79
N LEU A 173 -70.06 -36.30 -26.00
CA LEU A 173 -68.87 -36.04 -26.81
C LEU A 173 -68.85 -34.58 -27.28
N VAL A 174 -69.97 -34.04 -27.77
CA VAL A 174 -70.08 -32.62 -28.15
C VAL A 174 -69.82 -31.70 -26.95
N ARG A 175 -70.34 -32.04 -25.77
CA ARG A 175 -70.05 -31.28 -24.53
C ARG A 175 -68.57 -31.34 -24.14
N ARG A 176 -67.92 -32.50 -24.24
CA ARG A 176 -66.49 -32.66 -23.95
C ARG A 176 -65.60 -31.92 -24.96
N MET A 177 -65.94 -31.97 -26.24
CA MET A 177 -65.25 -31.21 -27.29
C MET A 177 -65.32 -29.70 -27.01
N SER A 178 -66.50 -29.19 -26.64
CA SER A 178 -66.67 -27.78 -26.27
C SER A 178 -65.87 -27.37 -25.02
N HIS A 179 -65.73 -28.25 -24.02
CA HIS A 179 -64.86 -27.98 -22.87
C HIS A 179 -63.38 -28.02 -23.22
N GLN A 180 -62.97 -28.88 -24.15
CA GLN A 180 -61.58 -28.96 -24.60
C GLN A 180 -61.18 -27.71 -25.40
N GLU A 181 -62.05 -27.24 -26.30
CA GLU A 181 -61.85 -25.99 -27.05
C GLU A 181 -61.69 -24.80 -26.09
N MET A 182 -62.53 -24.70 -25.06
CA MET A 182 -62.37 -23.67 -24.02
C MET A 182 -61.05 -23.76 -23.23
N LEU A 183 -60.55 -24.98 -22.97
CA LEU A 183 -59.27 -25.16 -22.27
C LEU A 183 -58.06 -24.84 -23.17
N GLU A 184 -58.16 -25.13 -24.46
CA GLU A 184 -57.14 -24.78 -25.46
C GLU A 184 -57.05 -23.27 -25.64
N ASP A 185 -58.19 -22.59 -25.76
CA ASP A 185 -58.26 -21.12 -25.78
C ASP A 185 -57.69 -20.49 -24.50
N ALA A 186 -58.07 -21.02 -23.32
CA ALA A 186 -57.57 -20.51 -22.05
C ALA A 186 -56.05 -20.70 -21.90
N PHE A 187 -55.52 -21.83 -22.37
CA PHE A 187 -54.09 -22.10 -22.39
C PHE A 187 -53.36 -21.17 -23.35
N GLU A 188 -53.91 -20.95 -24.55
CA GLU A 188 -53.32 -20.05 -25.56
C GLU A 188 -53.30 -18.60 -25.06
N ILE A 189 -54.39 -18.12 -24.45
CA ILE A 189 -54.44 -16.80 -23.79
C ILE A 189 -53.39 -16.70 -22.68
N SER A 190 -53.22 -17.75 -21.87
CA SER A 190 -52.21 -17.77 -20.80
C SER A 190 -50.78 -17.78 -21.37
N ALA A 191 -50.53 -18.53 -22.44
CA ALA A 191 -49.23 -18.60 -23.10
C ALA A 191 -48.86 -17.26 -23.73
N VAL A 192 -49.79 -16.61 -24.44
CA VAL A 192 -49.61 -15.27 -25.02
C VAL A 192 -49.34 -14.23 -23.94
N ARG A 193 -50.07 -14.28 -22.81
CA ARG A 193 -49.80 -13.34 -21.70
C ARG A 193 -48.41 -13.56 -21.09
N ALA A 194 -47.98 -14.81 -20.96
CA ALA A 194 -46.65 -15.15 -20.47
C ALA A 194 -45.54 -14.67 -21.43
N THR A 195 -45.73 -14.83 -22.75
CA THR A 195 -44.74 -14.37 -23.74
C THR A 195 -44.67 -12.84 -23.79
N GLU A 196 -45.79 -12.12 -23.71
CA GLU A 196 -45.79 -10.65 -23.64
C GLU A 196 -45.07 -10.17 -22.37
N THR A 197 -45.33 -10.81 -21.22
CA THR A 197 -44.65 -10.48 -19.95
C THR A 197 -43.14 -10.69 -20.03
N VAL A 198 -42.68 -11.76 -20.70
CA VAL A 198 -41.25 -12.02 -20.90
C VAL A 198 -40.65 -10.99 -21.86
N LYS A 199 -41.34 -10.65 -22.93
CA LYS A 199 -40.93 -9.64 -23.91
C LYS A 199 -40.73 -8.26 -23.26
N ASP A 200 -41.67 -7.82 -22.43
CA ASP A 200 -41.56 -6.55 -21.70
C ASP A 200 -40.33 -6.54 -20.76
N LYS A 201 -40.07 -7.65 -20.06
CA LYS A 201 -38.87 -7.79 -19.22
C LYS A 201 -37.59 -7.76 -20.05
N VAL A 202 -37.57 -8.36 -21.24
CA VAL A 202 -36.41 -8.35 -22.13
C VAL A 202 -36.12 -6.93 -22.63
N GLU A 203 -37.14 -6.17 -23.03
CA GLU A 203 -36.94 -4.77 -23.45
C GLU A 203 -36.44 -3.90 -22.29
N HIS A 204 -37.01 -4.05 -21.09
CA HIS A 204 -36.52 -3.36 -19.89
C HIS A 204 -35.05 -3.67 -19.58
N LEU A 205 -34.64 -4.93 -19.73
CA LEU A 205 -33.24 -5.33 -19.53
C LEU A 205 -32.33 -4.76 -20.61
N LYS A 206 -32.78 -4.64 -21.87
CA LYS A 206 -32.02 -3.98 -22.95
C LYS A 206 -31.79 -2.50 -22.66
N GLU A 207 -32.81 -1.78 -22.19
CA GLU A 207 -32.67 -0.37 -21.81
C GLU A 207 -31.66 -0.19 -20.66
N LYS A 208 -31.74 -1.03 -19.64
CA LYS A 208 -30.76 -1.04 -18.54
C LYS A 208 -29.35 -1.34 -19.02
N LEU A 209 -29.19 -2.30 -19.93
CA LEU A 209 -27.88 -2.63 -20.49
C LEU A 209 -27.30 -1.45 -21.27
N ALA A 210 -28.12 -0.74 -22.05
CA ALA A 210 -27.70 0.46 -22.77
C ALA A 210 -27.26 1.59 -21.83
N MET A 211 -27.97 1.78 -20.71
CA MET A 211 -27.58 2.75 -19.68
C MET A 211 -26.23 2.40 -19.03
N VAL A 212 -26.04 1.14 -18.62
CA VAL A 212 -24.77 0.67 -18.04
C VAL A 212 -23.61 0.82 -19.03
N GLN A 213 -23.86 0.59 -20.32
CA GLN A 213 -22.85 0.74 -21.35
C GLN A 213 -22.45 2.21 -21.56
N SER A 214 -23.42 3.13 -21.51
CA SER A 214 -23.15 4.58 -21.53
C SER A 214 -22.32 5.03 -20.32
N ASP A 215 -22.66 4.55 -19.12
CA ASP A 215 -21.92 4.87 -17.89
C ASP A 215 -20.47 4.35 -17.95
N LEU A 216 -20.28 3.15 -18.51
CA LEU A 216 -18.95 2.56 -18.71
C LEU A 216 -18.10 3.40 -19.67
N ASP A 217 -18.67 3.87 -20.78
CA ASP A 217 -17.97 4.73 -21.74
C ASP A 217 -17.58 6.07 -21.12
N GLU A 218 -18.45 6.67 -20.30
CA GLU A 218 -18.13 7.90 -19.57
C GLU A 218 -17.01 7.66 -18.54
N ALA A 219 -17.05 6.55 -17.80
CA ALA A 219 -15.99 6.17 -16.86
C ALA A 219 -14.64 5.97 -17.57
N LEU A 220 -14.62 5.30 -18.72
CA LEU A 220 -13.40 5.12 -19.53
C LEU A 220 -12.85 6.46 -20.02
N LYS A 221 -13.72 7.39 -20.41
CA LYS A 221 -13.34 8.75 -20.80
C LYS A 221 -12.75 9.55 -19.63
N VAL A 222 -13.30 9.42 -18.43
CA VAL A 222 -12.72 10.04 -17.22
C VAL A 222 -11.37 9.41 -16.88
N ASN A 223 -11.26 8.09 -16.96
CA ASN A 223 -10.03 7.37 -16.67
C ASN A 223 -8.88 7.77 -17.60
N SER A 224 -9.14 7.88 -18.91
CA SER A 224 -8.13 8.35 -19.88
C SER A 224 -7.66 9.78 -19.60
N LYS A 225 -8.56 10.70 -19.20
CA LYS A 225 -8.18 12.07 -18.77
C LYS A 225 -7.32 12.07 -17.52
N LEU A 226 -7.65 11.23 -16.54
CA LEU A 226 -6.86 11.09 -15.30
C LEU A 226 -5.47 10.55 -15.60
N ASN A 227 -5.35 9.57 -16.50
CA ASN A 227 -4.07 9.02 -16.91
C ASN A 227 -3.15 10.06 -17.55
N ILE A 228 -3.69 10.94 -18.41
CA ILE A 228 -2.92 12.06 -18.99
C ILE A 228 -2.42 13.00 -17.89
N LYS A 229 -3.30 13.40 -16.94
CA LYS A 229 -2.89 14.26 -15.81
C LYS A 229 -1.81 13.62 -14.94
N LEU A 230 -1.88 12.29 -14.74
CA LEU A 230 -0.88 11.56 -13.98
C LEU A 230 0.49 11.58 -14.69
N GLN A 231 0.52 11.47 -16.02
CA GLN A 231 1.73 11.59 -16.81
C GLN A 231 2.32 13.02 -16.72
N ASP A 232 1.48 14.05 -16.84
CA ASP A 232 1.91 15.46 -16.69
C ASP A 232 2.53 15.71 -15.30
N LEU A 233 1.91 15.20 -14.24
CA LEU A 233 2.44 15.30 -12.88
C LEU A 233 3.77 14.55 -12.71
N THR A 234 3.90 13.38 -13.34
CA THR A 234 5.15 12.59 -13.31
C THR A 234 6.29 13.36 -13.97
N ILE A 235 6.04 14.02 -15.10
CA ILE A 235 7.02 14.87 -15.80
C ILE A 235 7.40 16.07 -14.93
N ALA A 236 6.42 16.75 -14.34
CA ALA A 236 6.67 17.90 -13.46
C ALA A 236 7.48 17.51 -12.22
N HIS A 237 7.22 16.35 -11.63
CA HIS A 237 7.98 15.82 -10.50
C HIS A 237 9.45 15.57 -10.87
N ALA A 238 9.71 14.95 -12.04
CA ALA A 238 11.07 14.70 -12.51
C ALA A 238 11.86 16.01 -12.75
N ASP A 239 11.22 17.05 -13.29
CA ASP A 239 11.84 18.37 -13.44
C ASP A 239 12.15 19.03 -12.08
N CYS A 240 11.23 18.91 -11.12
CA CYS A 240 11.43 19.41 -9.76
C CYS A 240 12.61 18.70 -9.06
N GLU A 241 12.70 17.37 -9.18
CA GLU A 241 13.79 16.58 -8.58
C GLU A 241 15.15 16.96 -9.19
N LYS A 242 15.20 17.20 -10.51
CA LYS A 242 16.40 17.69 -11.19
C LYS A 242 16.83 19.06 -10.67
N LYS A 243 15.89 20.02 -10.55
CA LYS A 243 16.15 21.34 -9.98
C LYS A 243 16.66 21.26 -8.53
N GLN A 244 16.10 20.35 -7.73
CA GLN A 244 16.56 20.14 -6.36
C GLN A 244 18.00 19.63 -6.30
N LYS A 245 18.38 18.69 -7.18
CA LYS A 245 19.76 18.18 -7.30
C LYS A 245 20.74 19.29 -7.74
N ASP A 246 20.34 20.14 -8.67
CA ASP A 246 21.15 21.28 -9.11
C ASP A 246 21.38 22.29 -7.98
N VAL A 247 20.32 22.61 -7.20
CA VAL A 247 20.42 23.49 -6.02
C VAL A 247 21.32 22.88 -4.94
N ALA A 248 21.18 21.58 -4.66
CA ALA A 248 22.01 20.88 -3.69
C ALA A 248 23.51 20.92 -4.08
N THR A 249 23.81 20.75 -5.37
CA THR A 249 25.18 20.83 -5.89
C THR A 249 25.77 22.24 -5.70
N ARG A 250 25.02 23.29 -6.08
CA ARG A 250 25.46 24.69 -5.90
C ARG A 250 25.65 25.07 -4.43
N PHE A 251 24.77 24.59 -3.55
CA PHE A 251 24.88 24.80 -2.12
C PHE A 251 26.16 24.14 -1.55
N SER A 252 26.43 22.89 -1.95
CA SER A 252 27.64 22.16 -1.56
C SER A 252 28.92 22.89 -1.99
N GLU A 253 28.97 23.42 -3.22
CA GLU A 253 30.10 24.22 -3.71
C GLU A 253 30.30 25.51 -2.91
N THR A 254 29.20 26.22 -2.61
CA THR A 254 29.24 27.46 -1.82
C THR A 254 29.75 27.21 -0.39
N VAL A 255 29.30 26.13 0.24
CA VAL A 255 29.77 25.72 1.57
C VAL A 255 31.26 25.37 1.54
N LYS A 256 31.73 24.63 0.53
CA LYS A 256 33.16 24.31 0.37
C LYS A 256 34.01 25.57 0.24
N LEU A 257 33.60 26.53 -0.59
CA LEU A 257 34.31 27.81 -0.75
C LEU A 257 34.36 28.61 0.55
N SER A 258 33.26 28.63 1.32
CA SER A 258 33.17 29.33 2.60
C SER A 258 34.09 28.70 3.66
N ILE A 259 34.13 27.37 3.73
CA ILE A 259 35.04 26.64 4.63
C ILE A 259 36.50 26.95 4.28
N GLU A 260 36.85 26.95 3.00
CA GLU A 260 38.21 27.24 2.55
C GLU A 260 38.63 28.68 2.85
N ALA A 261 37.73 29.65 2.66
CA ALA A 261 37.97 31.04 3.07
C ALA A 261 38.17 31.15 4.59
N GLY A 262 37.37 30.43 5.39
CA GLY A 262 37.52 30.37 6.84
C GLY A 262 38.89 29.86 7.29
N ARG A 263 39.38 28.77 6.67
CA ARG A 263 40.73 28.23 6.95
C ARG A 263 41.84 29.22 6.64
N LYS A 264 41.74 29.95 5.51
CA LYS A 264 42.73 30.98 5.15
C LYS A 264 42.77 32.12 6.16
N LEU A 265 41.60 32.61 6.60
CA LEU A 265 41.53 33.64 7.63
C LEU A 265 42.08 33.16 8.96
N GLN A 266 41.80 31.91 9.35
CA GLN A 266 42.35 31.33 10.57
C GLN A 266 43.88 31.28 10.53
N LYS A 267 44.46 30.80 9.43
CA LYS A 267 45.91 30.76 9.25
C LYS A 267 46.53 32.16 9.35
N ASN A 268 45.95 33.14 8.66
CA ASN A 268 46.43 34.53 8.73
C ASN A 268 46.38 35.09 10.17
N ASN A 269 45.35 34.74 10.95
CA ASN A 269 45.22 35.17 12.34
C ASN A 269 46.27 34.50 13.26
N GLU A 270 46.60 33.22 13.02
CA GLU A 270 47.67 32.50 13.71
C GLU A 270 49.04 33.14 13.41
N ASP A 271 49.31 33.46 12.14
CA ASP A 271 50.54 34.14 11.70
C ASP A 271 50.67 35.53 12.35
N LEU A 272 49.61 36.35 12.32
CA LEU A 272 49.58 37.67 12.99
C LEU A 272 49.75 37.55 14.51
N THR A 273 49.17 36.52 15.12
CA THR A 273 49.34 36.26 16.56
C THR A 273 50.80 35.97 16.89
N LEU A 274 51.47 35.17 16.06
CA LEU A 274 52.89 34.87 16.20
C LEU A 274 53.75 36.12 16.04
N GLU A 275 53.49 36.95 15.03
CA GLU A 275 54.18 38.24 14.84
C GLU A 275 54.02 39.16 16.05
N CYS A 276 52.80 39.26 16.61
CA CYS A 276 52.54 40.04 17.82
C CYS A 276 53.33 39.51 19.02
N GLN A 277 53.47 38.19 19.17
CA GLN A 277 54.28 37.58 20.23
C GLN A 277 55.77 37.91 20.05
N ILE A 278 56.29 37.84 18.82
CA ILE A 278 57.67 38.23 18.50
C ILE A 278 57.89 39.70 18.85
N MET A 279 57.04 40.60 18.37
CA MET A 279 57.14 42.03 18.64
C MET A 279 57.07 42.34 20.13
N LYS A 280 56.17 41.70 20.87
CA LYS A 280 56.07 41.82 22.33
C LYS A 280 57.36 41.39 23.03
N LYS A 281 58.03 40.33 22.55
CA LYS A 281 59.33 39.89 23.08
C LYS A 281 60.42 40.93 22.78
N THR A 282 60.51 41.42 21.54
CA THR A 282 61.48 42.45 21.15
C THR A 282 61.32 43.73 21.98
N ILE A 283 60.09 44.19 22.21
CA ILE A 283 59.82 45.36 23.05
C ILE A 283 60.30 45.12 24.49
N LYS A 284 60.03 43.94 25.07
CA LYS A 284 60.52 43.59 26.42
C LYS A 284 62.05 43.64 26.50
N ASP A 285 62.73 43.10 25.49
CA ASP A 285 64.19 43.08 25.43
C ASP A 285 64.77 44.50 25.30
N LEU A 286 64.16 45.36 24.46
CA LEU A 286 64.54 46.78 24.32
C LEU A 286 64.32 47.56 25.62
N VAL A 287 63.19 47.36 26.30
CA VAL A 287 62.91 47.99 27.59
C VAL A 287 63.94 47.56 28.63
N ALA A 288 64.27 46.27 28.70
CA ALA A 288 65.30 45.75 29.60
C ALA A 288 66.68 46.35 29.30
N HIS A 289 67.04 46.49 28.02
CA HIS A 289 68.30 47.11 27.60
C HIS A 289 68.34 48.61 27.96
N ASN A 290 67.27 49.36 27.69
CA ASN A 290 67.20 50.78 28.02
C ASN A 290 67.29 51.02 29.53
N ASN A 291 66.65 50.18 30.34
CA ASN A 291 66.78 50.23 31.81
C ASN A 291 68.24 50.04 32.27
N LYS A 292 69.01 49.14 31.63
CA LYS A 292 70.44 48.97 31.91
C LYS A 292 71.24 50.23 31.55
N LEU A 293 71.00 50.82 30.38
CA LEU A 293 71.67 52.06 29.95
C LEU A 293 71.36 53.22 30.92
N ILE A 294 70.11 53.34 31.39
CA ILE A 294 69.71 54.33 32.38
C ILE A 294 70.48 54.14 33.69
N GLN A 295 70.59 52.90 34.18
CA GLN A 295 71.35 52.57 35.39
C GLN A 295 72.85 52.89 35.25
N GLU A 296 73.45 52.55 34.10
CA GLU A 296 74.84 52.83 33.79
C GLU A 296 75.11 54.34 33.70
N LYS A 297 74.25 55.09 33.01
CA LYS A 297 74.31 56.55 32.97
C LYS A 297 74.20 57.17 34.37
N ALA A 298 73.27 56.68 35.20
CA ALA A 298 73.13 57.14 36.58
C ALA A 298 74.36 56.83 37.45
N LYS A 299 75.07 55.72 37.17
CA LYS A 299 76.36 55.40 37.82
C LYS A 299 77.46 56.39 37.39
N LEU A 300 77.63 56.62 36.09
CA LEU A 300 78.62 57.56 35.55
C LEU A 300 78.40 59.00 36.05
N VAL A 301 77.14 59.45 36.15
CA VAL A 301 76.82 60.77 36.72
C VAL A 301 77.25 60.87 38.17
N ARG A 302 77.02 59.82 38.99
CA ARG A 302 77.48 59.78 40.38
C ARG A 302 79.01 59.82 40.48
N GLU A 303 79.70 59.03 39.66
CA GLU A 303 81.18 59.03 39.60
C GLU A 303 81.74 60.40 39.19
N ARG A 304 81.14 61.04 38.17
CA ARG A 304 81.52 62.39 37.73
C ARG A 304 81.33 63.43 38.83
N ASN A 305 80.18 63.41 39.52
CA ASN A 305 79.91 64.35 40.60
C ASN A 305 80.87 64.17 41.78
N ALA A 306 81.24 62.92 42.11
CA ALA A 306 82.25 62.63 43.14
C ALA A 306 83.62 63.21 42.77
N ARG A 307 84.08 63.01 41.52
CA ARG A 307 85.35 63.61 41.03
C ARG A 307 85.32 65.14 41.04
N SER A 308 84.20 65.76 40.68
CA SER A 308 84.06 67.23 40.74
C SER A 308 84.24 67.74 42.17
N ALA A 309 83.62 67.08 43.16
CA ALA A 309 83.77 67.44 44.56
C ALA A 309 85.21 67.27 45.08
N GLU A 310 85.94 66.26 44.61
CA GLU A 310 87.37 66.10 44.92
C GLU A 310 88.21 67.26 44.35
N VAL A 311 87.95 67.69 43.10
CA VAL A 311 88.65 68.80 42.46
C VAL A 311 88.35 70.13 43.15
N ASP A 312 87.07 70.39 43.47
CA ASP A 312 86.67 71.61 44.19
C ASP A 312 87.28 71.68 45.59
N GLY A 313 87.43 70.53 46.27
CA GLY A 313 88.13 70.44 47.56
C GLY A 313 89.64 70.72 47.49
N LEU A 314 90.29 70.48 46.33
CA LEU A 314 91.71 70.75 46.13
C LEU A 314 92.01 72.23 45.80
N LEU A 315 91.05 72.95 45.20
CA LEU A 315 91.21 74.36 44.83
C LEU A 315 90.81 75.36 45.94
N GLY A 316 90.19 74.87 47.02
CA GLY A 316 89.75 75.67 48.17
C GLY A 316 90.75 75.80 49.32
N CYS A 317 91.97 75.25 49.17
CA CYS A 317 93.10 75.36 50.12
C CYS A 317 94.19 76.27 49.53
#